data_AF-A0A1A5P3D3-F1
#
_entry.id   AF-A0A1A5P3D3-F1
#
_cell.length_a   1.000
_cell.length_b   1.000
_cell.length_c   1.000
_cell.angle_alpha   90.00
_cell.angle_beta   90.00
_cell.angle_gamma   90.00
#
_symmetry.space_group_name_H-M   'P 1'
#
loop_
_entity.id
_entity.type
_entity.pdbx_description
1 polymer ?
#
loop_
_entity_poly.entity_id
_entity_poly.type
_entity_poly.pdbx_seq_one_letter_code
_entity_poly.pdbx_strand_id
1 'polypeptide(L)'
;MAREAVLGTAPEGADRASRYQECDDDDRFVTAGTRYRFNGSPEAALLYYREAARADGWRPRTTDGDEAAPLCFTKPVDGTTAYLSVGSPEEDVLDVEIIADHAESEWC
;
A
#
# COMPACT_ATOMS: atom_id res chain seq x y z
N MET A 1 -5.46 -18.24 3.55
CA MET A 1 -5.57 -17.12 2.60
C MET A 1 -6.06 -15.90 3.37
N ALA A 2 -5.16 -15.19 4.06
CA ALA A 2 -5.53 -13.93 4.69
C ALA A 2 -5.79 -12.94 3.56
N ARG A 3 -7.05 -12.50 3.40
CA ARG A 3 -7.33 -11.34 2.54
C ARG A 3 -6.72 -10.16 3.26
N GLU A 4 -5.70 -9.53 2.70
CA GLU A 4 -5.14 -8.32 3.29
C GLU A 4 -6.23 -7.26 3.30
N ALA A 5 -6.74 -6.97 4.50
CA ALA A 5 -7.91 -6.14 4.70
C ALA A 5 -7.67 -4.72 4.18
N VAL A 6 -6.40 -4.28 4.22
CA VAL A 6 -5.97 -2.97 3.74
C VAL A 6 -6.20 -2.78 2.24
N LEU A 7 -5.96 -3.79 1.39
CA LEU A 7 -6.30 -3.73 -0.04
C LEU A 7 -7.82 -3.82 -0.30
N GLY A 8 -8.58 -4.29 0.69
CA GLY A 8 -10.01 -4.50 0.61
C GLY A 8 -10.86 -3.29 0.95
N THR A 9 -10.28 -2.31 1.63
CA THR A 9 -10.97 -1.18 2.25
C THR A 9 -10.66 0.12 1.50
N ALA A 10 -11.49 1.14 1.63
CA ALA A 10 -11.32 2.41 0.93
C ALA A 10 -12.00 3.56 1.69
N PRO A 11 -11.50 4.81 1.56
CA PRO A 11 -12.18 5.96 2.13
C PRO A 11 -13.57 6.14 1.52
N GLU A 12 -14.47 6.78 2.26
CA GLU A 12 -15.83 7.06 1.77
C GLU A 12 -15.78 7.91 0.48
N GLY A 13 -16.57 7.51 -0.53
CA GLY A 13 -16.57 8.17 -1.83
C GLY A 13 -15.47 7.69 -2.79
N ALA A 14 -14.63 6.72 -2.40
CA ALA A 14 -13.71 6.06 -3.33
C ALA A 14 -14.40 4.91 -4.06
N ASP A 15 -14.35 4.94 -5.39
CA ASP A 15 -14.85 3.88 -6.26
C ASP A 15 -13.71 2.97 -6.71
N ARG A 16 -13.81 1.67 -6.43
CA ARG A 16 -12.78 0.72 -6.88
C ARG A 16 -12.73 0.67 -8.40
N ALA A 17 -11.60 1.05 -8.97
CA ALA A 17 -11.35 1.02 -10.41
C ALA A 17 -10.82 -0.35 -10.85
N SER A 18 -9.79 -0.86 -10.19
CA SER A 18 -9.16 -2.14 -10.55
C SER A 18 -8.45 -2.80 -9.38
N ARG A 19 -8.22 -4.11 -9.51
CA ARG A 19 -7.28 -4.89 -8.70
C ARG A 19 -6.26 -5.51 -9.62
N TYR A 20 -5.04 -5.63 -9.13
CA TYR A 20 -3.96 -6.28 -9.88
C TYR A 20 -3.10 -7.12 -8.95
N GLN A 21 -2.46 -8.11 -9.55
CA GLN A 21 -1.46 -8.96 -8.92
C GLN A 21 -0.41 -9.29 -9.98
N GLU A 22 0.85 -9.22 -9.61
CA GLU A 22 1.98 -9.52 -10.46
C GLU A 22 2.99 -10.34 -9.66
N CYS A 23 3.61 -11.31 -10.32
CA CYS A 23 4.74 -12.04 -9.78
C CYS A 23 5.89 -11.83 -10.73
N ASP A 24 7.01 -11.30 -10.23
CA ASP A 24 8.26 -11.27 -10.97
C ASP A 24 9.10 -12.47 -10.51
N ASP A 25 9.22 -13.47 -11.39
CA ASP A 25 9.97 -14.69 -11.09
C ASP A 25 11.49 -14.49 -11.16
N ASP A 26 11.96 -13.45 -11.87
CA ASP A 26 13.39 -13.17 -12.05
C ASP A 26 13.96 -12.47 -10.81
N ASP A 27 13.27 -11.42 -10.35
CA ASP A 27 13.67 -10.64 -9.16
C ASP A 27 13.03 -11.17 -7.86
N ARG A 28 12.10 -12.14 -7.97
CA ARG A 28 11.43 -12.85 -6.86
C ARG A 28 10.67 -11.93 -5.92
N PHE A 29 9.98 -10.93 -6.47
CA PHE A 29 9.00 -10.14 -5.74
C PHE A 29 7.58 -10.43 -6.22
N VAL A 30 6.63 -10.29 -5.29
CA VAL A 30 5.19 -10.39 -5.59
C VAL A 30 4.53 -9.08 -5.24
N THR A 31 3.72 -8.58 -6.17
CA THR A 31 3.00 -7.32 -6.03
C THR A 31 1.50 -7.58 -6.08
N ALA A 32 0.74 -6.94 -5.19
CA ALA A 32 -0.72 -6.93 -5.23
C ALA A 32 -1.24 -5.55 -4.87
N GLY A 33 -2.15 -5.01 -5.67
CA GLY A 33 -2.65 -3.66 -5.47
C GLY A 33 -4.10 -3.46 -5.86
N THR A 34 -4.66 -2.34 -5.39
CA THR A 34 -6.00 -1.88 -5.74
C THR A 34 -5.96 -0.40 -6.07
N ARG A 35 -6.49 -0.05 -7.24
CA ARG A 35 -6.70 1.34 -7.64
C ARG A 35 -8.13 1.76 -7.38
N TYR A 36 -8.28 2.96 -6.86
CA TYR A 36 -9.56 3.62 -6.64
C TYR A 36 -9.60 4.94 -7.42
N ARG A 37 -10.77 5.28 -7.95
CA ARG A 37 -11.09 6.66 -8.32
C ARG A 37 -11.55 7.38 -7.07
N PHE A 38 -10.94 8.50 -6.76
CA PHE A 38 -11.22 9.24 -5.54
C PHE A 38 -11.02 10.73 -5.77
N ASN A 39 -12.13 11.48 -5.82
CA ASN A 39 -12.13 12.94 -5.98
C ASN A 39 -12.09 13.67 -4.62
N GLY A 40 -11.70 12.97 -3.54
CA GLY A 40 -11.57 13.52 -2.20
C GLY A 40 -10.16 14.03 -1.91
N SER A 41 -9.93 14.57 -0.71
CA SER A 41 -8.59 15.06 -0.34
C SER A 41 -7.59 13.90 -0.26
N PRO A 42 -6.43 13.98 -0.97
CA PRO A 42 -5.34 13.02 -0.80
C PRO A 42 -4.93 12.85 0.67
N GLU A 43 -4.91 13.93 1.45
CA GLU A 43 -4.58 13.89 2.88
C GLU A 43 -5.57 13.04 3.69
N ALA A 44 -6.87 13.12 3.35
CA ALA A 44 -7.90 12.30 3.98
C ALA A 44 -7.75 10.82 3.62
N ALA A 45 -7.37 10.53 2.37
CA ALA A 45 -7.07 9.17 1.90
C ALA A 45 -5.87 8.59 2.65
N LEU A 46 -4.78 9.36 2.77
CA LEU A 46 -3.59 8.98 3.50
C LEU A 46 -3.91 8.74 4.99
N LEU A 47 -4.62 9.65 5.65
CA LEU A 47 -5.04 9.47 7.05
C LEU A 47 -5.84 8.17 7.23
N TYR A 48 -6.80 7.91 6.34
CA TYR A 48 -7.60 6.69 6.36
C TYR A 48 -6.74 5.42 6.29
N TYR A 49 -5.81 5.36 5.32
CA TYR A 49 -4.95 4.19 5.16
C TYR A 49 -3.93 4.05 6.28
N ARG A 50 -3.47 5.15 6.89
CA ARG A 50 -2.61 5.09 8.08
C ARG A 50 -3.29 4.37 9.24
N GLU A 51 -4.56 4.68 9.51
CA GLU A 51 -5.32 4.03 10.56
C GLU A 51 -5.64 2.56 10.20
N ALA A 52 -6.04 2.30 8.94
CA ALA A 52 -6.32 0.94 8.47
C ALA A 52 -5.09 0.04 8.52
N ALA A 53 -3.92 0.53 8.07
CA ALA A 53 -2.66 -0.18 8.10
C ALA A 53 -2.27 -0.53 9.56
N ARG A 54 -2.34 0.44 10.48
CA ARG A 54 -2.06 0.20 11.90
C ARG A 54 -3.00 -0.83 12.52
N ALA A 55 -4.29 -0.76 12.21
CA ALA A 55 -5.28 -1.72 12.69
C ALA A 55 -5.03 -3.15 12.17
N ASP A 56 -4.50 -3.28 10.94
CA ASP A 56 -4.10 -4.55 10.34
C ASP A 56 -2.66 -4.98 10.72
N GLY A 57 -2.01 -4.28 11.66
CA GLY A 57 -0.71 -4.66 12.22
C GLY A 57 0.51 -4.22 11.40
N TRP A 58 0.31 -3.39 10.38
CA TRP A 58 1.40 -2.75 9.65
C TRP A 58 2.07 -1.67 10.50
N ARG A 59 3.38 -1.52 10.31
CA ARG A 59 4.19 -0.56 11.06
C ARG A 59 4.75 0.49 10.11
N PRO A 60 4.66 1.79 10.43
CA PRO A 60 5.24 2.82 9.57
C PRO A 60 6.74 2.61 9.45
N ARG A 61 7.26 2.66 8.23
CA ARG A 61 8.70 2.75 7.99
C ARG A 61 9.08 4.22 8.15
N THR A 62 9.90 4.54 9.14
CA THR A 62 10.52 5.87 9.22
C THR A 62 11.59 5.93 8.16
N THR A 63 11.29 6.51 7.00
CA THR A 63 12.34 6.95 6.07
C THR A 63 12.88 8.26 6.64
N ASP A 64 14.18 8.30 6.94
CA ASP A 64 14.83 9.54 7.35
C ASP A 64 14.70 10.57 6.22
N GLY A 65 13.79 11.54 6.34
CA GLY A 65 13.93 12.81 5.62
C GLY A 65 12.73 13.42 4.91
N ASP A 66 11.60 12.73 4.70
CA ASP A 66 10.52 13.32 3.88
C ASP A 66 9.13 13.12 4.49
N GLU A 67 8.62 14.16 5.14
CA GLU A 67 7.24 14.24 5.65
C GLU A 67 6.19 14.24 4.51
N ALA A 68 6.64 14.36 3.25
CA ALA A 68 5.82 14.33 2.04
C ALA A 68 5.85 12.98 1.29
N ALA A 69 6.64 11.99 1.74
CA ALA A 69 6.70 10.69 1.08
C ALA A 69 5.35 9.94 1.17
N PRO A 70 4.99 9.14 0.15
CA PRO A 70 3.84 8.24 0.20
C PRO A 70 3.91 7.38 1.47
N LEU A 71 2.75 7.04 2.03
CA LEU A 71 2.73 6.27 3.27
C LEU A 71 3.37 4.90 3.05
N CYS A 72 4.52 4.68 3.68
CA CYS A 72 5.22 3.41 3.67
C CYS A 72 5.02 2.68 4.99
N PHE A 73 4.54 1.43 4.91
CA PHE A 73 4.47 0.54 6.06
C PHE A 73 5.12 -0.81 5.76
N THR A 74 5.52 -1.51 6.82
CA THR A 74 6.05 -2.86 6.73
C THR A 74 5.29 -3.83 7.63
N LYS A 75 5.23 -5.09 7.20
CA LYS A 75 4.65 -6.19 7.98
C LYS A 75 5.37 -7.50 7.62
N PRO A 76 5.79 -8.31 8.61
CA PRO A 76 6.30 -9.64 8.32
C PRO A 76 5.15 -10.55 7.88
N VAL A 77 5.30 -11.21 6.73
CA VAL A 77 4.35 -12.16 6.14
C VAL A 77 5.14 -13.41 5.74
N ASP A 78 4.81 -14.56 6.35
CA ASP A 78 5.40 -15.88 6.03
C ASP A 78 6.95 -15.92 5.93
N GLY A 79 7.64 -15.09 6.73
CA GLY A 79 9.10 -15.02 6.76
C GLY A 79 9.73 -13.99 5.82
N THR A 80 8.91 -13.26 5.06
CA THR A 80 9.31 -12.16 4.17
C THR A 80 8.78 -10.83 4.69
N THR A 81 9.50 -9.74 4.45
CA THR A 81 8.99 -8.39 4.73
C THR A 81 8.11 -7.96 3.57
N ALA A 82 6.83 -7.72 3.85
CA ALA A 82 5.94 -7.03 2.93
C ALA A 82 5.99 -5.53 3.19
N TYR A 83 5.90 -4.76 2.12
CA TYR A 83 5.85 -3.30 2.09
C TYR A 83 4.48 -2.88 1.58
N LEU A 84 3.82 -1.97 2.28
CA LEU A 84 2.57 -1.35 1.86
C LEU A 84 2.87 0.10 1.49
N SER A 85 2.53 0.48 0.27
CA SER A 85 2.61 1.83 -0.26
C SER A 85 1.21 2.37 -0.53
N VAL A 86 0.98 3.62 -0.16
CA VAL A 86 -0.25 4.36 -0.51
C VAL A 86 0.14 5.68 -1.14
N GLY A 87 -0.32 5.90 -2.37
CA GLY A 87 -0.01 7.10 -3.13
C GLY A 87 -1.08 7.45 -4.15
N SER A 88 -0.92 8.61 -4.77
CA SER A 88 -1.81 9.10 -5.83
C SER A 88 -1.03 9.30 -7.11
N PRO A 89 -1.01 8.33 -8.05
CA PRO A 89 -0.26 8.46 -9.29
C PRO A 89 -0.87 9.53 -10.23
N GLU A 90 -2.15 9.85 -10.07
CA GLU A 90 -2.90 10.85 -10.84
C GLU A 90 -3.84 11.63 -9.89
N GLU A 91 -4.34 12.80 -10.31
CA GLU A 91 -5.12 13.74 -9.48
C GLU A 91 -6.36 13.09 -8.81
N ASP A 92 -7.00 12.13 -9.47
CA ASP A 92 -8.21 11.44 -9.01
C ASP A 92 -7.99 9.93 -8.79
N VAL A 93 -6.74 9.47 -8.71
CA VAL A 93 -6.40 8.06 -8.52
C VAL A 93 -5.70 7.86 -7.20
N LEU A 94 -6.20 6.89 -6.44
CA LEU A 94 -5.56 6.40 -5.23
C LEU A 94 -5.11 4.97 -5.49
N ASP A 95 -3.80 4.75 -5.38
CA ASP A 95 -3.15 3.46 -5.52
C ASP A 95 -2.68 2.97 -4.14
N VAL A 96 -3.04 1.73 -3.83
CA VAL A 96 -2.70 1.04 -2.59
C VAL A 96 -2.13 -0.31 -3.00
N GLU A 97 -0.85 -0.50 -2.69
CA GLU A 97 -0.08 -1.62 -3.19
C GLU A 97 0.73 -2.27 -2.08
N ILE A 98 0.86 -3.60 -2.19
CA ILE A 98 1.70 -4.41 -1.34
C ILE A 98 2.74 -5.11 -2.21
N ILE A 99 4.00 -4.97 -1.82
CA ILE A 99 5.14 -5.67 -2.43
C ILE A 99 5.77 -6.56 -1.36
N ALA A 100 5.86 -7.84 -1.63
CA ALA A 100 6.66 -8.78 -0.83
C ALA A 100 7.94 -9.10 -1.60
N ASP A 101 9.07 -8.69 -1.05
CA ASP A 101 10.39 -8.90 -1.66
C ASP A 101 11.32 -9.62 -0.68
N HIS A 102 11.96 -10.68 -1.17
CA HIS A 102 12.91 -11.48 -0.43
C HIS A 102 14.34 -10.92 -0.47
N ALA A 103 14.63 -9.96 -1.36
CA ALA A 103 15.94 -9.34 -1.51
C ALA A 103 16.20 -8.16 -0.54
N GLU A 104 15.27 -7.86 0.37
CA GLU A 104 15.35 -6.73 1.30
C GLU A 104 15.53 -5.37 0.61
N SER A 105 15.02 -5.21 -0.62
CA SER A 105 15.18 -3.95 -1.34
C SER A 105 14.46 -2.81 -0.61
N GLU A 106 14.95 -1.59 -0.83
CA GLU A 106 14.33 -0.36 -0.32
C GLU A 106 13.09 -0.03 -1.15
N TRP A 107 12.04 -0.84 -0.99
CA TRP A 107 10.71 -0.50 -1.47
C TRP A 107 10.12 0.56 -0.55
N CYS A 108 9.44 1.53 -1.18
CA CYS A 108 9.26 2.91 -0.71
C CYS A 108 10.55 3.76 -0.86
#